data_AF-A0A967TD61-F1
#
_entry.id   AF-A0A967TD61-F1
#
_cell.length_a   1.000
_cell.length_b   1.000
_cell.length_c   1.000
_cell.angle_alpha   90.00
_cell.angle_beta   90.00
_cell.angle_gamma   90.00
#
_symmetry.space_group_name_H-M   'P 1'
#
loop_
_entity.id
_entity.type
_entity.pdbx_description
1 polymer ?
#
loop_
_entity_poly.entity_id
_entity_poly.type
_entity_poly.pdbx_seq_one_letter_code
_entity_poly.pdbx_strand_id
1 'polypeptide(L)'
;MAAADPITAGLTFGRELLERLWPDPQDRAEGERQLLALAQTGELRAMATRARVVVAEAKSDGVLARNWRPATMLTLVALIVARWMGWTEAGISEALELELLGLIKLGLGGYVIGRSVEKVGRPALGRLAEAVRGRG
;
A
#
# COMPACT_ATOMS: atom_id res chain seq x y z
N MET A 1 -29.10 7.44 0.10
CA MET A 1 -28.87 6.04 -0.33
C MET A 1 -27.73 6.09 -1.34
N ALA A 2 -26.54 5.52 -1.20
CA ALA A 2 -26.03 4.47 -0.32
C ALA A 2 -24.69 4.91 0.30
N ALA A 3 -24.39 4.41 1.51
CA ALA A 3 -23.09 4.58 2.16
C ALA A 3 -21.98 3.95 1.30
N ALA A 4 -20.79 4.54 1.30
CA ALA A 4 -19.64 4.04 0.54
C ALA A 4 -19.26 2.62 0.98
N ASP A 5 -19.67 1.62 0.20
CA ASP A 5 -19.28 0.24 0.42
C ASP A 5 -17.77 0.05 0.20
N PRO A 6 -17.07 -0.74 1.03
CA PRO A 6 -15.61 -0.90 1.00
C PRO A 6 -15.09 -1.45 -0.35
N ILE A 7 -15.94 -2.17 -1.09
CA ILE A 7 -15.62 -2.66 -2.44
C ILE A 7 -15.60 -1.49 -3.43
N THR A 8 -16.58 -0.59 -3.36
CA THR A 8 -16.65 0.63 -4.19
C THR A 8 -15.49 1.56 -3.89
N ALA A 9 -15.12 1.72 -2.61
CA ALA A 9 -13.94 2.49 -2.22
C ALA A 9 -12.64 1.89 -2.78
N GLY A 10 -12.47 0.56 -2.70
CA GLY A 10 -11.32 -0.14 -3.28
C GLY A 10 -11.24 -0.02 -4.80
N LEU A 11 -12.37 -0.09 -5.49
CA LEU A 11 -12.47 0.08 -6.94
C LEU A 11 -12.09 1.50 -7.39
N THR A 12 -12.58 2.52 -6.68
CA THR A 12 -12.25 3.92 -6.99
C THR A 12 -10.77 4.20 -6.78
N PHE A 13 -10.19 3.71 -5.68
CA PHE A 13 -8.75 3.83 -5.43
C PHE A 13 -7.90 3.08 -6.46
N GLY A 14 -8.31 1.87 -6.87
CA GLY A 14 -7.61 1.11 -7.91
C GLY A 14 -7.61 1.82 -9.27
N ARG A 15 -8.71 2.48 -9.65
CA ARG A 15 -8.79 3.32 -10.85
C ARG A 15 -7.86 4.53 -10.78
N GLU A 16 -7.83 5.23 -9.66
CA GLU A 16 -6.95 6.40 -9.46
C GLU A 16 -5.46 6.00 -9.51
N LEU A 17 -5.10 4.83 -9.00
CA LEU A 17 -3.76 4.26 -9.13
C LEU A 17 -3.40 3.93 -10.59
N LEU A 18 -4.32 3.32 -11.33
CA LEU A 18 -4.14 3.00 -12.76
C LEU A 18 -3.87 4.28 -13.58
N GLU A 19 -4.64 5.34 -13.36
CA GLU A 19 -4.45 6.63 -14.02
C GLU A 19 -3.10 7.27 -13.71
N ARG A 20 -2.58 7.06 -12.50
CA ARG A 20 -1.31 7.65 -12.05
C ARG A 20 -0.09 6.83 -12.46
N LEU A 21 -0.23 5.52 -12.60
CA LEU A 21 0.87 4.60 -12.92
C LEU A 21 1.00 4.34 -14.42
N TRP A 22 -0.11 4.28 -15.16
CA TRP A 22 -0.13 4.04 -16.61
C TRP A 22 -0.80 5.18 -17.37
N PRO A 23 -0.01 6.09 -17.99
CA PRO A 23 -0.53 7.16 -18.82
C PRO A 23 -1.01 6.69 -20.21
N ASP A 24 -0.74 5.46 -20.65
CA ASP A 24 -1.18 4.98 -21.97
C ASP A 24 -2.63 4.44 -21.89
N PRO A 25 -3.58 4.93 -22.73
CA PRO A 25 -4.97 4.51 -22.70
C PRO A 25 -5.20 3.00 -22.98
N GLN A 26 -4.27 2.31 -23.67
CA GLN A 26 -4.41 0.86 -23.91
C GLN A 26 -4.17 0.04 -22.63
N ASP A 27 -3.09 0.33 -21.90
CA ASP A 27 -2.74 -0.38 -20.66
C ASP A 27 -3.74 -0.11 -19.54
N ARG A 28 -4.34 1.09 -19.51
CA ARG A 28 -5.40 1.43 -18.54
C ARG A 28 -6.66 0.61 -18.75
N ALA A 29 -7.11 0.45 -19.99
CA ALA A 29 -8.34 -0.28 -20.30
C ALA A 29 -8.21 -1.76 -19.89
N GLU A 30 -7.03 -2.33 -20.05
CA GLU A 30 -6.73 -3.69 -19.61
C GLU A 30 -6.70 -3.79 -18.08
N GLY A 31 -6.05 -2.84 -17.39
CA GLY A 31 -6.04 -2.78 -15.93
C GLY A 31 -7.43 -2.58 -15.31
N GLU A 32 -8.27 -1.74 -15.91
CA GLU A 32 -9.66 -1.54 -15.46
C GLU A 32 -10.51 -2.80 -15.62
N ARG A 33 -10.33 -3.55 -16.71
CA ARG A 33 -11.00 -4.84 -16.91
C ARG A 33 -10.60 -5.85 -15.84
N GLN A 34 -9.31 -5.94 -15.53
CA GLN A 34 -8.82 -6.81 -14.46
C GLN A 34 -9.36 -6.38 -13.09
N LEU A 35 -9.40 -5.08 -12.81
CA LEU A 35 -9.96 -4.55 -11.56
C LEU A 35 -11.45 -4.88 -11.38
N LEU A 36 -12.23 -4.77 -12.46
CA LEU A 36 -13.64 -5.13 -12.48
C LEU A 36 -13.85 -6.64 -12.37
N ALA A 37 -13.00 -7.44 -13.00
CA ALA A 37 -13.02 -8.90 -12.85
C ALA A 37 -12.77 -9.32 -11.39
N LEU A 38 -11.77 -8.72 -10.72
CA LEU A 38 -11.48 -8.95 -9.30
C LEU A 38 -12.62 -8.57 -8.37
N ALA A 39 -13.45 -7.59 -8.77
CA ALA A 39 -14.66 -7.22 -8.04
C ALA A 39 -15.76 -8.28 -8.17
N GLN A 40 -15.92 -8.83 -9.38
CA GLN A 40 -16.95 -9.82 -9.69
C GLN A 40 -16.63 -11.20 -9.09
N THR A 41 -15.36 -11.60 -9.07
CA THR A 41 -14.91 -12.87 -8.47
C THR A 41 -14.96 -12.87 -6.94
N GLY A 42 -15.19 -11.71 -6.32
CA GLY A 42 -15.21 -11.54 -4.86
C GLY A 42 -13.81 -11.48 -4.23
N GLU A 43 -12.74 -11.51 -5.02
CA GLU A 43 -11.37 -11.36 -4.54
C GLU A 43 -11.14 -10.01 -3.86
N LEU A 44 -11.73 -8.92 -4.38
CA LEU A 44 -11.70 -7.62 -3.71
C LEU A 44 -12.33 -7.68 -2.31
N ARG A 45 -13.37 -8.50 -2.12
CA ARG A 45 -14.03 -8.68 -0.82
C ARG A 45 -13.12 -9.46 0.14
N ALA A 46 -12.44 -10.49 -0.35
CA ALA A 46 -11.45 -11.23 0.43
C ALA A 46 -10.26 -10.34 0.82
N MET A 47 -9.75 -9.51 -0.10
CA MET A 47 -8.70 -8.53 0.17
C MET A 47 -9.15 -7.48 1.20
N ALA A 48 -10.36 -6.95 1.08
CA ALA A 48 -10.90 -6.00 2.05
C ALA A 48 -11.00 -6.60 3.46
N THR A 49 -11.38 -7.88 3.59
CA THR A 49 -11.38 -8.59 4.88
C THR A 49 -9.98 -8.74 5.45
N ARG A 50 -9.00 -9.15 4.65
CA ARG A 50 -7.59 -9.25 5.07
C ARG A 50 -7.03 -7.89 5.50
N ALA A 51 -7.33 -6.84 4.73
CA ALA A 51 -6.94 -5.48 5.06
C ALA A 51 -7.52 -5.01 6.40
N ARG A 52 -8.77 -5.39 6.73
CA ARG A 52 -9.39 -5.10 8.03
C ARG A 52 -8.65 -5.76 9.19
N VAL A 53 -8.25 -7.02 9.04
CA VAL A 53 -7.42 -7.72 10.04
C VAL A 53 -6.12 -6.98 10.26
N VAL A 54 -5.43 -6.63 9.16
CA VAL A 54 -4.17 -5.89 9.20
C VAL A 54 -4.32 -4.50 9.84
N VAL A 55 -5.43 -3.80 9.58
CA VAL A 55 -5.73 -2.50 10.22
C VAL A 55 -6.06 -2.70 11.70
N ALA A 56 -6.76 -3.77 12.07
CA ALA A 56 -7.05 -4.09 13.46
C ALA A 56 -5.76 -4.45 14.23
N GLU A 57 -4.85 -5.22 13.62
CA GLU A 57 -3.52 -5.51 14.16
C GLU A 57 -2.69 -4.23 14.31
N ALA A 58 -2.70 -3.36 13.30
CA ALA A 58 -2.00 -2.08 13.36
C ALA A 58 -2.58 -1.11 14.40
N LYS A 59 -3.86 -1.26 14.76
CA LYS A 59 -4.54 -0.52 15.84
C LYS A 59 -4.48 -1.22 17.20
N SER A 60 -3.97 -2.44 17.26
CA SER A 60 -3.89 -3.20 18.52
C SER A 60 -2.89 -2.55 19.47
N ASP A 61 -3.17 -2.59 20.78
CA ASP A 61 -2.31 -2.06 21.84
C ASP A 61 -0.98 -2.83 22.01
N GLY A 62 -0.79 -3.92 21.24
CA GLY A 62 0.42 -4.72 21.24
C GLY A 62 1.61 -3.97 20.67
N VAL A 63 2.59 -3.65 21.52
CA VAL A 63 3.86 -2.99 21.13
C VAL A 63 4.57 -3.74 20.00
N LEU A 64 4.50 -5.08 19.99
CA LEU A 64 5.11 -5.94 18.97
C LEU A 64 4.40 -5.83 17.62
N ALA A 65 3.05 -5.82 17.61
CA ALA A 65 2.24 -5.71 16.41
C ALA A 65 2.36 -4.31 15.74
N ARG A 66 2.64 -3.27 16.53
CA ARG A 66 2.87 -1.92 16.03
C ARG A 66 4.29 -1.70 15.49
N ASN A 67 5.29 -2.29 16.14
CA ASN A 67 6.69 -1.96 15.89
C ASN A 67 7.37 -2.88 14.86
N TRP A 68 6.81 -4.05 14.53
CA TRP A 68 7.47 -4.97 13.60
C TRP A 68 7.69 -4.35 12.21
N ARG A 69 6.77 -3.51 11.70
CA ARG A 69 6.94 -2.85 10.39
C ARG A 69 8.12 -1.86 10.35
N PRO A 70 8.21 -0.89 11.28
CA PRO A 70 9.43 -0.08 11.42
C PRO A 70 10.68 -0.93 11.66
N ALA A 71 10.59 -1.97 12.49
CA ALA A 71 11.72 -2.84 12.79
C ALA A 71 12.24 -3.53 11.53
N THR A 72 11.37 -4.10 10.70
CA THR A 72 11.76 -4.70 9.41
C THR A 72 12.45 -3.68 8.50
N MET A 73 11.92 -2.45 8.40
CA MET A 73 12.57 -1.41 7.61
C MET A 73 13.95 -1.03 8.16
N LEU A 74 14.09 -0.90 9.48
CA LEU A 74 15.38 -0.61 10.12
C LEU A 74 16.37 -1.75 9.92
N THR A 75 15.93 -3.01 10.00
CA THR A 75 16.76 -4.18 9.71
C THR A 75 17.24 -4.17 8.25
N LEU A 76 16.36 -3.91 7.28
CA LEU A 76 16.74 -3.81 5.87
C LEU A 76 17.75 -2.67 5.63
N VAL A 77 17.54 -1.50 6.23
CA VAL A 77 18.50 -0.38 6.15
C VAL A 77 19.84 -0.75 6.80
N ALA A 78 19.81 -1.40 7.96
CA ALA A 78 21.03 -1.84 8.65
C ALA A 78 21.84 -2.84 7.81
N LEU A 79 21.18 -3.73 7.06
CA LEU A 79 21.86 -4.65 6.14
C LEU A 79 22.57 -3.92 4.99
N ILE A 80 21.99 -2.83 4.45
CA ILE A 80 22.63 -1.99 3.43
C ILE A 80 23.89 -1.31 4.03
N VAL A 81 23.74 -0.74 5.22
CA VAL A 81 24.87 -0.09 5.92
C VAL A 81 25.98 -1.11 6.19
N ALA A 82 25.62 -2.30 6.68
CA ALA A 82 26.57 -3.39 6.92
C ALA A 82 27.30 -3.82 5.64
N ARG A 83 26.60 -3.87 4.50
CA ARG A 83 27.20 -4.16 3.18
C ARG A 83 28.26 -3.12 2.81
N TRP A 84 27.95 -1.83 2.96
CA TRP A 84 28.89 -0.75 2.64
C TRP A 84 30.05 -0.61 3.64
N MET A 85 29.85 -1.04 4.89
CA MET A 85 30.89 -1.11 5.91
C MET A 85 31.79 -2.35 5.77
N GLY A 86 31.52 -3.22 4.77
CA GLY A 86 32.30 -4.44 4.55
C GLY A 86 32.07 -5.53 5.61
N TRP A 87 30.97 -5.45 6.38
CA TRP A 87 30.60 -6.43 7.40
C TRP A 87 29.85 -7.65 6.84
N THR A 88 29.54 -7.65 5.55
CA THR A 88 28.91 -8.77 4.83
C THR A 88 29.96 -9.59 4.10
N GLU A 89 29.70 -10.89 3.89
CA GLU A 89 30.60 -11.75 3.11
C GLU A 89 30.91 -11.19 1.71
N ALA A 90 32.15 -11.38 1.28
CA ALA A 90 32.67 -10.89 0.00
C ALA A 90 32.06 -11.59 -1.23
N GLY A 91 31.18 -12.58 -1.06
CA GLY A 91 30.65 -13.45 -2.12
C GLY A 91 29.19 -13.25 -2.51
N ILE A 92 28.52 -12.18 -2.06
CA ILE A 92 27.14 -11.90 -2.50
C ILE A 92 27.14 -11.65 -4.02
N SER A 93 26.36 -12.44 -4.76
CA SER A 93 26.23 -12.29 -6.21
C SER A 93 25.57 -10.96 -6.55
N GLU A 94 26.02 -10.32 -7.63
CA GLU A 94 25.47 -9.05 -8.12
C GLU A 94 23.94 -9.14 -8.34
N ALA A 95 23.44 -10.32 -8.76
CA ALA A 95 22.02 -10.59 -8.91
C ALA A 95 21.25 -10.46 -7.58
N LEU A 96 21.76 -11.05 -6.50
CA LEU A 96 21.14 -10.96 -5.18
C LEU A 96 21.18 -9.52 -4.64
N GLU A 97 22.25 -8.78 -4.94
CA GLU A 97 22.37 -7.37 -4.57
C GLU A 97 21.33 -6.50 -5.28
N LEU A 98 21.12 -6.72 -6.58
CA LEU A 98 20.09 -6.01 -7.36
C LEU A 98 18.67 -6.35 -6.89
N GLU A 99 18.39 -7.61 -6.53
CA GLU A 99 17.09 -8.00 -5.97
C GLU A 99 16.83 -7.35 -4.60
N LEU A 100 17.84 -7.31 -3.72
CA LEU A 100 17.74 -6.64 -2.42
C LEU A 100 17.48 -5.14 -2.59
N LEU A 101 18.24 -4.47 -3.46
CA LEU A 101 18.02 -3.05 -3.80
C LEU A 101 16.65 -2.82 -4.43
N GLY A 102 16.16 -3.76 -5.24
CA GLY A 102 14.81 -3.75 -5.81
C GLY A 102 13.72 -3.82 -4.74
N LEU A 103 13.86 -4.74 -3.77
CA LEU A 103 12.94 -4.88 -2.64
C LEU A 103 12.89 -3.61 -1.79
N ILE A 104 14.05 -2.95 -1.57
CA ILE A 104 14.14 -1.68 -0.86
C ILE A 104 13.44 -0.57 -1.63
N LYS A 105 13.66 -0.44 -2.94
CA LYS A 105 12.97 0.55 -3.79
C LYS A 105 11.46 0.35 -3.75
N LEU A 106 10.99 -0.90 -3.79
CA LEU A 106 9.57 -1.22 -3.66
C LEU A 106 9.04 -0.84 -2.27
N GLY A 107 9.79 -1.14 -1.22
CA GLY A 107 9.44 -0.83 0.17
C GLY A 107 9.37 0.68 0.46
N LEU A 108 10.39 1.44 0.05
CA LEU A 108 10.40 2.90 0.18
C LEU A 108 9.35 3.54 -0.73
N GLY A 109 9.24 3.09 -1.98
CA GLY A 109 8.24 3.58 -2.94
C GLY A 109 6.82 3.36 -2.42
N GLY A 110 6.54 2.16 -1.90
CA GLY A 110 5.26 1.83 -1.26
C GLY A 110 4.97 2.69 -0.03
N TYR A 111 5.97 2.97 0.81
CA TYR A 111 5.80 3.86 1.97
C TYR A 111 5.52 5.31 1.57
N VAL A 112 6.26 5.86 0.59
CA VAL A 112 6.07 7.22 0.08
C VAL A 112 4.69 7.37 -0.58
N ILE A 113 4.26 6.37 -1.36
CA ILE A 113 2.91 6.31 -1.94
C ILE A 113 1.87 6.24 -0.82
N GLY A 114 2.03 5.35 0.16
CA GLY A 114 1.10 5.20 1.28
C GLY A 114 0.94 6.48 2.11
N ARG A 115 2.05 7.18 2.39
CA ARG A 115 2.03 8.49 3.09
C ARG A 115 1.41 9.59 2.25
N SER A 116 1.60 9.56 0.93
CA SER A 116 0.96 10.50 0.00
C SER A 116 -0.56 10.30 0.00
N VAL A 117 -1.02 9.05 -0.07
CA VAL A 117 -2.45 8.71 0.02
C VAL A 117 -3.04 9.10 1.37
N GLU A 118 -2.34 8.86 2.49
CA GLU A 118 -2.78 9.31 3.82
C GLU A 118 -2.99 10.83 3.89
N LYS A 119 -2.06 11.59 3.31
CA LYS A 119 -2.09 13.06 3.32
C LYS A 119 -3.20 13.64 2.44
N VAL A 120 -3.50 13.00 1.30
CA VAL A 120 -4.58 13.42 0.39
C VAL A 120 -5.96 12.92 0.87
N GLY A 121 -6.01 11.72 1.43
CA GLY A 121 -7.24 11.09 1.91
C GLY A 121 -7.78 11.72 3.18
N ARG A 122 -6.94 12.23 4.10
CA ARG A 122 -7.38 12.82 5.36
C ARG A 122 -8.24 14.10 5.19
N PRO A 123 -7.87 15.06 4.31
CA PRO A 123 -8.74 16.19 3.98
C PRO A 123 -10.05 15.77 3.27
N ALA A 124 -10.00 14.80 2.37
CA ALA A 124 -11.19 14.33 1.63
C ALA A 124 -12.20 13.62 2.57
N LEU A 125 -11.70 12.77 3.46
CA LEU A 125 -12.50 12.12 4.50
C LEU A 125 -13.09 13.13 5.50
N GLY A 126 -12.35 14.20 5.84
CA GLY A 126 -12.86 15.29 6.67
C GLY A 126 -14.04 16.03 6.05
N ARG A 127 -13.94 16.39 4.76
CA ARG A 127 -15.03 17.05 4.03
C ARG A 127 -16.26 16.16 3.89
N LEU A 128 -16.07 14.85 3.69
CA LEU A 128 -17.17 13.88 3.65
C LEU A 128 -17.86 13.75 5.02
N ALA A 129 -17.10 13.77 6.12
CA ALA A 129 -17.67 13.74 7.47
C ALA A 129 -18.47 15.01 7.79
N GLU A 130 -17.99 16.19 7.38
CA GLU A 130 -18.73 17.46 7.52
C GLU A 130 -20.01 17.48 6.67
N ALA A 131 -19.95 17.01 5.42
CA ALA A 131 -21.10 16.93 4.52
C ALA A 131 -22.20 15.94 4.97
N VAL A 132 -21.84 14.98 5.82
CA VAL A 132 -22.77 14.06 6.50
C VAL A 132 -23.32 14.68 7.78
N ARG A 133 -22.51 15.45 8.52
CA ARG A 133 -22.90 16.07 9.79
C ARG A 133 -23.80 17.31 9.62
N GLY A 134 -23.65 18.06 8.54
CA GLY A 134 -24.48 19.25 8.23
C GLY A 134 -25.85 18.95 7.62
N ARG A 135 -26.30 17.70 7.62
CA ARG A 135 -27.59 17.24 7.06
C ARG A 135 -28.56 16.66 8.10
N GLY A 136 -28.35 16.97 9.38
CA GLY A 136 -29.29 16.73 10.48
C GLY A 136 -29.70 18.07 11.10
#